data_AF-A0A953WXM9-F1
#
_entry.id   AF-A0A953WXM9-F1
#
_cell.length_a   1.000
_cell.length_b   1.000
_cell.length_c   1.000
_cell.angle_alpha   90.00
_cell.angle_beta   90.00
_cell.angle_gamma   90.00
#
_symmetry.space_group_name_H-M   'P 1'
#
loop_
_entity.id
_entity.type
_entity.pdbx_description
1 polymer ?
#
loop_
_entity_poly.entity_id
_entity_poly.type
_entity_poly.pdbx_seq_one_letter_code
_entity_poly.pdbx_strand_id
1 'polypeptide(L)'
;MKDVIEALEQKREAARQGGGARRIESQHAKGKLTARERIACLLDEDSFEEFDMFVEHRCNDFGMEGQRIPGDGVVTGQGTINGRLVYVFSKDFTVFGGSLSRAHAEKIVKVQQAAARNGAPVIGVFDAGGARIQEGVDSLAGYADIFMENVLSSGVIPQISVI
;
A
#
# COMPACT_ATOMS: atom_id res chain seq x y z
N MET A 1 -23.17 8.49 -18.60
CA MET A 1 -21.70 8.70 -18.52
C MET A 1 -21.32 9.61 -17.35
N LYS A 2 -21.96 10.77 -17.15
CA LYS A 2 -21.70 11.66 -16.00
C LYS A 2 -21.85 10.94 -14.64
N ASP A 3 -22.94 10.21 -14.44
CA ASP A 3 -23.22 9.51 -13.17
C ASP A 3 -22.16 8.46 -12.80
N VAL A 4 -21.57 7.79 -13.81
CA VAL A 4 -20.52 6.77 -13.59
C VAL A 4 -19.21 7.43 -13.16
N ILE A 5 -18.89 8.59 -13.72
CA ILE A 5 -17.69 9.37 -13.36
C ILE A 5 -17.85 9.89 -11.93
N GLU A 6 -19.01 10.44 -11.57
CA GLU A 6 -19.28 10.92 -10.21
C GLU A 6 -19.19 9.77 -9.18
N ALA A 7 -19.77 8.61 -9.49
CA ALA A 7 -19.67 7.43 -8.64
C ALA A 7 -18.22 6.93 -8.47
N LEU A 8 -17.41 7.02 -9.53
CA LEU A 8 -15.99 6.67 -9.46
C LEU A 8 -15.21 7.65 -8.56
N GLU A 9 -15.44 8.96 -8.70
CA GLU A 9 -14.80 9.96 -7.85
C GLU A 9 -15.18 9.80 -6.37
N GLN A 10 -16.45 9.51 -6.09
CA GLN A 10 -16.88 9.20 -4.72
C GLN A 10 -16.15 7.97 -4.14
N LYS A 11 -15.96 6.92 -4.96
CA LYS A 11 -15.19 5.74 -4.54
C LYS A 11 -13.71 6.06 -4.31
N ARG A 12 -13.11 6.88 -5.16
CA ARG A 12 -11.72 7.34 -5.00
C ARG A 12 -11.58 8.10 -3.68
N GLU A 13 -12.50 9.00 -3.41
CA GLU A 13 -12.46 9.79 -2.19
C GLU A 13 -12.62 8.90 -0.95
N ALA A 14 -13.57 7.98 -0.96
CA ALA A 14 -13.71 7.00 0.12
C ALA A 14 -12.43 6.16 0.34
N ALA A 15 -11.76 5.72 -0.73
CA ALA A 15 -10.51 4.97 -0.64
C ALA A 15 -9.34 5.82 -0.10
N ARG A 16 -9.32 7.13 -0.38
CA ARG A 16 -8.29 8.04 0.15
C ARG A 16 -8.40 8.24 1.66
N GLN A 17 -9.59 8.08 2.23
CA GLN A 17 -9.82 8.22 3.67
C GLN A 17 -9.24 7.07 4.51
N GLY A 18 -8.84 5.95 3.91
CA GLY A 18 -8.21 4.83 4.61
C GLY A 18 -9.04 4.37 5.82
N GLY A 19 -8.45 4.38 7.01
CA GLY A 19 -9.11 4.03 8.27
C GLY A 19 -10.10 5.07 8.83
N GLY A 20 -10.33 6.17 8.10
CA GLY A 20 -11.25 7.25 8.43
C GLY A 20 -10.63 8.38 9.27
N ALA A 21 -11.32 9.53 9.30
CA ALA A 21 -10.84 10.78 9.89
C ALA A 21 -10.30 10.62 11.33
N ARG A 22 -11.00 9.91 12.21
CA ARG A 22 -10.56 9.69 13.61
C ARG A 22 -9.20 8.99 13.69
N ARG A 23 -8.93 8.03 12.80
CA ARG A 23 -7.65 7.29 12.80
C ARG A 23 -6.53 8.13 12.18
N ILE A 24 -6.85 8.93 11.17
CA ILE A 24 -5.93 9.93 10.59
C ILE A 24 -5.52 10.96 11.66
N GLU A 25 -6.49 11.54 12.37
CA GLU A 25 -6.23 12.47 13.48
C GLU A 25 -5.36 11.84 14.57
N SER A 26 -5.65 10.58 14.94
CA SER A 26 -4.83 9.84 15.91
C SER A 26 -3.40 9.61 15.43
N GLN A 27 -3.19 9.43 14.13
CA GLN A 27 -1.87 9.29 13.51
C GLN A 27 -1.11 10.62 13.54
N HIS A 28 -1.76 11.72 13.14
CA HIS A 28 -1.19 13.06 13.17
C HIS A 28 -0.87 13.53 14.59
N ALA A 29 -1.72 13.22 15.58
CA ALA A 29 -1.47 13.52 16.99
C ALA A 29 -0.21 12.85 17.55
N LYS A 30 0.27 11.77 16.92
CA LYS A 30 1.54 11.10 17.25
C LYS A 30 2.73 11.70 16.50
N GLY A 31 2.54 12.78 15.74
CA GLY A 31 3.57 13.39 14.89
C GLY A 31 3.90 12.56 13.64
N LYS A 32 3.01 11.64 13.24
CA LYS A 32 3.21 10.78 12.07
C LYS A 32 2.33 11.23 10.91
N LEU A 33 2.89 11.20 9.72
CA LEU A 33 2.14 11.33 8.47
C LEU A 33 1.34 10.04 8.17
N THR A 34 0.28 10.17 7.37
CA THR A 34 -0.44 9.06 6.73
C THR A 34 0.38 8.44 5.58
N ALA A 35 -0.03 7.27 5.08
CA ALA A 35 0.64 6.62 3.96
C ALA A 35 0.72 7.50 2.70
N ARG A 36 -0.37 8.20 2.37
CA ARG A 36 -0.44 9.06 1.18
C ARG A 36 0.37 10.34 1.32
N GLU A 37 0.36 10.96 2.51
CA GLU A 37 1.20 12.13 2.81
C GLU A 37 2.70 11.79 2.73
N ARG A 38 3.10 10.58 3.16
CA ARG A 38 4.49 10.11 3.01
C ARG A 38 4.90 9.98 1.55
N ILE A 39 4.03 9.42 0.71
CA ILE A 39 4.28 9.31 -0.74
C ILE A 39 4.38 10.70 -1.37
N ALA A 40 3.45 11.61 -1.05
CA ALA A 40 3.47 12.98 -1.55
C ALA A 40 4.72 13.77 -1.11
N CYS A 41 5.25 13.49 0.08
CA CYS A 41 6.50 14.08 0.55
C CYS A 41 7.75 13.50 -0.15
N LEU A 42 7.68 12.23 -0.57
CA LEU A 42 8.82 11.50 -1.12
C LEU A 42 9.01 11.74 -2.62
N LEU A 43 7.90 11.78 -3.37
CA LEU A 43 7.89 11.85 -4.83
C LEU A 43 7.81 13.30 -5.31
N ASP A 44 8.23 13.51 -6.56
CA ASP A 44 8.02 14.79 -7.25
C ASP A 44 6.51 15.08 -7.36
N GLU A 45 6.15 16.37 -7.30
CA GLU A 45 4.76 16.84 -7.39
C GLU A 45 4.06 16.30 -8.65
N ASP A 46 2.80 15.88 -8.51
CA ASP A 46 1.96 15.30 -9.57
C ASP A 46 2.54 14.09 -10.32
N SER A 47 3.57 13.42 -9.77
CA SER A 47 4.19 12.25 -10.42
C SER A 47 3.59 10.90 -10.00
N PHE A 48 2.81 10.85 -8.92
CA PHE A 48 2.35 9.59 -8.35
C PHE A 48 1.18 8.98 -9.12
N GLU A 49 1.40 7.80 -9.68
CA GLU A 49 0.40 6.97 -10.33
C GLU A 49 0.09 5.75 -9.44
N GLU A 50 -1.10 5.76 -8.82
CA GLU A 50 -1.50 4.73 -7.87
C GLU A 50 -2.04 3.47 -8.56
N PHE A 51 -1.61 2.32 -8.06
CA PHE A 51 -2.10 1.01 -8.46
C PHE A 51 -3.05 0.42 -7.42
N ASP A 52 -4.07 -0.29 -7.88
CA ASP A 52 -4.89 -1.17 -7.06
C ASP A 52 -5.56 -0.46 -5.86
N MET A 53 -5.95 0.81 -6.06
CA MET A 53 -6.63 1.65 -5.06
C MET A 53 -7.91 0.99 -4.51
N PHE A 54 -8.63 0.23 -5.33
CA PHE A 54 -9.92 -0.38 -4.97
C PHE A 54 -9.83 -1.84 -4.53
N VAL A 55 -8.62 -2.41 -4.43
CA VAL A 55 -8.45 -3.80 -3.98
C VAL A 55 -8.82 -3.93 -2.51
N GLU A 56 -9.55 -4.97 -2.18
CA GLU A 56 -9.96 -5.33 -0.82
C GLU A 56 -9.51 -6.77 -0.52
N HIS A 57 -9.34 -7.13 0.75
CA HIS A 57 -9.10 -8.52 1.11
C HIS A 57 -10.31 -9.41 0.79
N ARG A 58 -10.05 -10.71 0.65
CA ARG A 58 -11.05 -11.73 0.30
C ARG A 58 -11.44 -12.64 1.46
N CYS A 59 -10.87 -12.39 2.64
CA CYS A 59 -11.15 -13.11 3.87
C CYS A 59 -12.57 -12.85 4.41
N ASN A 60 -13.24 -13.92 4.82
CA ASN A 60 -14.53 -13.88 5.53
C ASN A 60 -14.44 -14.40 6.97
N ASP A 61 -13.26 -14.88 7.40
CA ASP A 61 -13.04 -15.40 8.75
C ASP A 61 -13.08 -14.28 9.80
N PHE A 62 -13.37 -14.64 11.05
CA PHE A 62 -13.32 -13.73 12.21
C PHE A 62 -14.07 -12.39 12.03
N GLY A 63 -15.13 -12.37 11.21
CA GLY A 63 -15.94 -11.16 10.96
C GLY A 63 -15.34 -10.18 9.94
N MET A 64 -14.30 -10.58 9.20
CA MET A 64 -13.67 -9.76 8.17
C MET A 64 -14.61 -9.43 6.99
N GLU A 65 -15.64 -10.26 6.75
CA GLU A 65 -16.63 -10.02 5.69
C GLU A 65 -17.34 -8.66 5.78
N GLY A 66 -17.53 -8.13 7.00
CA GLY A 66 -18.17 -6.84 7.24
C GLY A 66 -17.20 -5.66 7.32
N GLN A 67 -15.90 -5.89 7.18
CA GLN A 67 -14.86 -4.88 7.34
C GLN A 67 -13.93 -4.87 6.14
N ARG A 68 -14.39 -4.32 5.00
CA ARG A 68 -13.56 -4.18 3.80
C ARG A 68 -13.21 -2.72 3.58
N ILE A 69 -11.91 -2.45 3.48
CA ILE A 69 -11.39 -1.10 3.26
C ILE A 69 -10.61 -1.12 1.94
N PRO A 70 -10.98 -0.30 0.94
CA PRO A 70 -10.25 -0.17 -0.30
C PRO A 70 -8.76 0.13 -0.08
N GLY A 71 -7.92 -0.53 -0.86
CA GLY A 71 -6.47 -0.47 -0.79
C GLY A 71 -5.86 -1.50 0.17
N ASP A 72 -6.66 -2.11 1.06
CA ASP A 72 -6.28 -3.17 2.00
C ASP A 72 -5.08 -2.83 2.91
N GLY A 73 -4.93 -1.55 3.24
CA GLY A 73 -3.92 -1.05 4.17
C GLY A 73 -2.52 -0.85 3.58
N VAL A 74 -2.41 -0.79 2.25
CA VAL A 74 -1.20 -0.34 1.57
C VAL A 74 -1.52 0.50 0.34
N VAL A 75 -0.82 1.62 0.20
CA VAL A 75 -0.83 2.44 -1.00
C VAL A 75 0.37 2.05 -1.84
N THR A 76 0.16 1.75 -3.12
CA THR A 76 1.17 1.19 -4.03
C THR A 76 1.14 1.93 -5.35
N GLY A 77 2.29 2.10 -6.00
CA GLY A 77 2.32 2.73 -7.31
C GLY A 77 3.73 3.03 -7.79
N GLN A 78 3.81 3.96 -8.72
CA GLN A 78 5.06 4.51 -9.24
C GLN A 78 5.01 6.03 -9.25
N GLY A 79 6.16 6.66 -9.37
CA GLY A 79 6.28 8.08 -9.66
C GLY A 79 7.73 8.44 -9.94
N THR A 80 8.10 9.68 -9.66
CA THR A 80 9.48 10.13 -9.90
C THR A 80 10.11 10.75 -8.67
N ILE A 81 11.44 10.63 -8.56
CA ILE A 81 12.27 11.40 -7.63
C ILE A 81 13.37 12.06 -8.43
N ASN A 82 13.41 13.39 -8.45
CA ASN A 82 14.29 14.16 -9.33
C ASN A 82 14.16 13.72 -10.81
N GLY A 83 12.93 13.48 -11.27
CA GLY A 83 12.61 13.03 -12.63
C GLY A 83 12.96 11.57 -12.94
N ARG A 84 13.45 10.79 -11.96
CA ARG A 84 13.82 9.37 -12.15
C ARG A 84 12.69 8.47 -11.68
N LEU A 85 12.28 7.52 -12.53
CA LEU A 85 11.25 6.53 -12.21
C LEU A 85 11.62 5.76 -10.92
N VAL A 86 10.68 5.71 -9.99
CA VAL A 86 10.74 4.87 -8.80
C VAL A 86 9.40 4.20 -8.55
N TYR A 87 9.45 3.03 -7.95
CA TYR A 87 8.29 2.31 -7.45
C TYR A 87 8.20 2.46 -5.94
N VAL A 88 6.98 2.55 -5.41
CA VAL A 88 6.77 2.79 -3.98
C VAL A 88 5.59 1.99 -3.44
N PHE A 89 5.74 1.49 -2.22
CA PHE A 89 4.62 1.09 -1.39
C PHE A 89 4.71 1.77 -0.02
N SER A 90 3.58 2.22 0.52
CA SER A 90 3.48 2.77 1.86
C SER A 90 2.35 2.11 2.61
N LYS A 91 2.67 1.44 3.72
CA LYS A 91 1.66 0.82 4.58
C LYS A 91 0.88 1.87 5.35
N ASP A 92 -0.43 1.66 5.46
CA ASP A 92 -1.35 2.56 6.14
C ASP A 92 -1.75 1.99 7.51
N PHE A 93 -1.15 2.53 8.56
CA PHE A 93 -1.43 2.12 9.93
C PHE A 93 -2.89 2.35 10.34
N THR A 94 -3.60 3.27 9.70
CA THR A 94 -5.01 3.55 10.00
C THR A 94 -5.90 2.37 9.62
N VAL A 95 -5.49 1.54 8.65
CA VAL A 95 -6.24 0.39 8.15
C VAL A 95 -5.71 -0.90 8.78
N PHE A 96 -6.49 -1.52 9.67
CA PHE A 96 -6.11 -2.74 10.40
C PHE A 96 -4.71 -2.70 11.06
N GLY A 97 -4.25 -1.52 11.50
CA GLY A 97 -2.91 -1.37 12.08
C GLY A 97 -1.78 -1.59 11.07
N GLY A 98 -2.03 -1.39 9.77
CA GLY A 98 -1.11 -1.68 8.66
C GLY A 98 -0.82 -3.17 8.46
N SER A 99 -1.60 -4.05 9.10
CA SER A 99 -1.36 -5.49 9.07
C SER A 99 -1.45 -6.05 7.65
N LEU A 100 -0.53 -6.95 7.35
CA LEU A 100 -0.37 -7.57 6.04
C LEU A 100 -1.32 -8.75 5.90
N SER A 101 -2.20 -8.65 4.91
CA SER A 101 -3.10 -9.67 4.36
C SER A 101 -2.58 -10.21 3.03
N ARG A 102 -3.28 -11.20 2.47
CA ARG A 102 -2.96 -11.73 1.13
C ARG A 102 -3.04 -10.65 0.05
N ALA A 103 -4.15 -9.90 -0.02
CA ALA A 103 -4.34 -8.89 -1.07
C ALA A 103 -3.38 -7.70 -0.92
N HIS A 104 -3.09 -7.27 0.31
CA HIS A 104 -2.03 -6.32 0.62
C HIS A 104 -0.66 -6.81 0.09
N ALA A 105 -0.30 -8.07 0.33
CA ALA A 105 0.96 -8.63 -0.15
C ALA A 105 1.03 -8.69 -1.68
N GLU A 106 -0.06 -9.13 -2.33
CA GLU A 106 -0.16 -9.17 -3.80
C GLU A 106 0.08 -7.79 -4.43
N LYS A 107 -0.42 -6.72 -3.80
CA LYS A 107 -0.15 -5.34 -4.22
C LYS A 107 1.34 -4.98 -4.11
N ILE A 108 2.00 -5.33 -3.01
CA ILE A 108 3.44 -5.05 -2.82
C ILE A 108 4.28 -5.84 -3.85
N VAL A 109 4.00 -7.14 -4.01
CA VAL A 109 4.68 -8.02 -4.97
C VAL A 109 4.56 -7.47 -6.39
N LYS A 110 3.37 -6.98 -6.79
CA LYS A 110 3.18 -6.35 -8.10
C LYS A 110 4.11 -5.16 -8.33
N VAL A 111 4.30 -4.32 -7.32
CA VAL A 111 5.19 -3.15 -7.38
C VAL A 111 6.67 -3.58 -7.41
N GLN A 112 7.06 -4.58 -6.63
CA GLN A 112 8.42 -5.14 -6.65
C GLN A 112 8.76 -5.73 -8.04
N GLN A 113 7.84 -6.53 -8.60
CA GLN A 113 8.01 -7.13 -9.92
C GLN A 113 8.05 -6.07 -11.03
N ALA A 114 7.21 -5.03 -10.94
CA ALA A 114 7.24 -3.91 -11.89
C ALA A 114 8.57 -3.14 -11.82
N ALA A 115 9.08 -2.90 -10.61
CA ALA A 115 10.37 -2.27 -10.38
C ALA A 115 11.52 -3.08 -11.00
N ALA A 116 11.56 -4.39 -10.71
CA ALA A 116 12.59 -5.29 -11.25
C ALA A 116 12.51 -5.37 -12.79
N ARG A 117 11.31 -5.48 -13.35
CA ARG A 117 11.10 -5.54 -14.81
C ARG A 117 11.58 -4.28 -15.51
N ASN A 118 11.37 -3.10 -14.90
CA ASN A 118 11.72 -1.82 -15.48
C ASN A 118 13.11 -1.30 -15.07
N GLY A 119 13.85 -2.07 -14.26
CA GLY A 119 15.17 -1.66 -13.77
C GLY A 119 15.15 -0.39 -12.92
N ALA A 120 14.07 -0.16 -12.16
CA ALA A 120 13.87 1.03 -11.35
C ALA A 120 13.95 0.71 -9.84
N PRO A 121 14.36 1.67 -8.99
CA PRO A 121 14.35 1.48 -7.54
C PRO A 121 12.96 1.20 -6.99
N VAL A 122 12.89 0.44 -5.88
CA VAL A 122 11.68 0.27 -5.09
C VAL A 122 11.90 0.78 -3.66
N ILE A 123 10.95 1.58 -3.16
CA ILE A 123 10.96 2.16 -1.83
C ILE A 123 9.76 1.64 -1.04
N GLY A 124 10.04 0.99 0.09
CA GLY A 124 9.03 0.52 1.04
C GLY A 124 8.95 1.43 2.26
N VAL A 125 7.79 2.00 2.54
CA VAL A 125 7.52 2.78 3.75
C VAL A 125 6.65 1.94 4.69
N PHE A 126 7.24 1.55 5.82
CA PHE A 126 6.67 0.58 6.75
C PHE A 126 6.06 1.28 7.95
N ASP A 127 4.77 1.04 8.18
CA ASP A 127 4.07 1.44 9.41
C ASP A 127 2.97 0.42 9.67
N ALA A 128 3.33 -0.67 10.34
CA ALA A 128 2.49 -1.85 10.45
C ALA A 128 2.78 -2.67 11.71
N GLY A 129 1.75 -3.35 12.22
CA GLY A 129 1.83 -4.25 13.37
C GLY A 129 2.25 -5.70 13.05
N GLY A 130 2.43 -6.08 11.79
CA GLY A 130 2.82 -7.44 11.37
C GLY A 130 1.80 -8.12 10.45
N ALA A 131 1.67 -9.45 10.57
CA ALA A 131 0.68 -10.24 9.83
C ALA A 131 -0.75 -9.98 10.31
N ARG A 132 -1.72 -10.04 9.40
CA ARG A 132 -3.13 -10.01 9.77
C ARG A 132 -3.55 -11.38 10.30
N ILE A 133 -3.65 -11.49 11.62
CA ILE A 133 -3.95 -12.75 12.32
C ILE A 133 -5.23 -13.42 11.79
N GLN A 134 -6.23 -12.62 11.43
CA GLN A 134 -7.52 -13.08 10.92
C GLN A 134 -7.40 -13.86 9.60
N GLU A 135 -6.35 -13.61 8.81
CA GLU A 135 -6.09 -14.31 7.56
C GLU A 135 -5.09 -15.48 7.72
N GLY A 136 -4.55 -15.68 8.92
CA GLY A 136 -3.72 -16.83 9.27
C GLY A 136 -2.57 -17.09 8.28
N VAL A 137 -2.57 -18.30 7.71
CA VAL A 137 -1.50 -18.78 6.82
C VAL A 137 -1.42 -18.00 5.50
N ASP A 138 -2.52 -17.38 5.05
CA ASP A 138 -2.51 -16.60 3.80
C ASP A 138 -1.68 -15.32 3.95
N SER A 139 -1.69 -14.71 5.14
CA SER A 139 -0.80 -13.59 5.46
C SER A 139 0.67 -14.01 5.50
N LEU A 140 0.96 -15.20 6.04
CA LEU A 140 2.32 -15.72 6.09
C LEU A 140 2.85 -16.07 4.69
N ALA A 141 2.00 -16.65 3.83
CA ALA A 141 2.32 -16.85 2.42
C ALA A 141 2.61 -15.52 1.71
N GLY A 142 1.83 -14.47 2.00
CA GLY A 142 2.09 -13.12 1.49
C GLY A 142 3.46 -12.55 1.90
N TYR A 143 3.89 -12.79 3.15
CA TYR A 143 5.25 -12.44 3.57
C TYR A 143 6.31 -13.20 2.78
N ALA A 144 6.12 -14.51 2.59
CA ALA A 144 7.07 -15.33 1.82
C ALA A 144 7.22 -14.82 0.39
N ASP A 145 6.12 -14.43 -0.26
CA ASP A 145 6.15 -13.87 -1.61
C ASP A 145 6.95 -12.55 -1.68
N ILE A 146 6.72 -11.62 -0.74
CA ILE A 146 7.48 -10.35 -0.67
C ILE A 146 8.97 -10.61 -0.42
N PHE A 147 9.29 -11.56 0.47
CA PHE A 147 10.69 -11.91 0.76
C PHE A 147 11.38 -12.55 -0.42
N MET A 148 10.66 -13.37 -1.19
CA MET A 148 11.17 -13.94 -2.43
C MET A 148 11.53 -12.83 -3.42
N GLU A 149 10.64 -11.87 -3.64
CA GLU A 149 10.92 -10.73 -4.54
C GLU A 149 12.09 -9.86 -4.05
N ASN A 150 12.24 -9.68 -2.73
CA ASN A 150 13.41 -8.98 -2.18
C ASN A 150 14.72 -9.68 -2.55
N VAL A 151 14.76 -11.02 -2.42
CA VAL A 151 15.93 -11.83 -2.74
C VAL A 151 16.22 -11.82 -4.23
N LEU A 152 15.19 -12.02 -5.06
CA LEU A 152 15.32 -12.03 -6.53
C LEU A 152 15.79 -10.66 -7.06
N SER A 153 15.39 -9.57 -6.41
CA SER A 153 15.79 -8.21 -6.77
C SER A 153 17.12 -7.76 -6.13
N SER A 154 17.73 -8.57 -5.26
CA SER A 154 18.92 -8.22 -4.51
C SER A 154 20.13 -8.04 -5.44
N GLY A 155 20.73 -6.84 -5.40
CA GLY A 155 21.82 -6.47 -6.30
C GLY A 155 21.40 -6.17 -7.75
N VAL A 156 20.11 -6.24 -8.06
CA VAL A 156 19.55 -5.93 -9.39
C VAL A 156 18.99 -4.52 -9.45
N ILE A 157 18.11 -4.18 -8.51
CA ILE A 157 17.56 -2.82 -8.34
C ILE A 157 17.83 -2.31 -6.91
N PRO A 158 17.98 -1.00 -6.69
CA PRO A 158 18.05 -0.45 -5.34
C PRO A 158 16.72 -0.68 -4.60
N GLN A 159 16.81 -1.26 -3.40
CA GLN A 159 15.68 -1.53 -2.52
C GLN A 159 15.89 -0.75 -1.22
N ILE A 160 14.99 0.18 -0.89
CA ILE A 160 15.13 1.09 0.26
C ILE A 160 13.94 0.90 1.20
N SER A 161 14.20 0.78 2.49
CA SER A 161 13.17 0.65 3.54
C SER A 161 13.21 1.86 4.47
N VAL A 162 12.05 2.49 4.67
CA VAL A 162 11.82 3.54 5.67
C VAL A 162 10.90 2.95 6.74
N ILE A 163 11.31 3.03 8.02
CA ILE A 163 10.59 2.48 9.18
C ILE A 163 10.06 3.61 10.05
#